data_AF-A0A2V1BHX0-F1
#
_entry.id   AF-A0A2V1BHX0-F1
#
_cell.length_a   1.000
_cell.length_b   1.000
_cell.length_c   1.000
_cell.angle_alpha   90.00
_cell.angle_beta   90.00
_cell.angle_gamma   90.00
#
_symmetry.space_group_name_H-M   'P 1'
#
loop_
_entity.id
_entity.type
_entity.pdbx_description
1 polymer ?
#
loop_
_entity_poly.entity_id
_entity_poly.type
_entity_poly.pdbx_seq_one_letter_code
_entity_poly.pdbx_strand_id
1 'polypeptide(L)'
;MSDTDVQDKVYPSVKENLRRTFPDTSEIKILHYNLRRRQVEEGDYQSPQPATFAHIGRFPYCIQFLPTRTLNSNSNRFHDGIREDHGRRGIWREAFSASSDSEFLGNDWPLALCDSRTVDRNSDTVATDIIYTDGISENQRVYHNSQHKWYFVKDLTDNEMIMFLQTDSMSERGVIHASFENPETAIGAAPRASIEVRAFVFFE
;
A
#
# COMPACT_ATOMS: atom_id res chain seq x y z
N MET A 1 -4.10 -4.98 -17.95
CA MET A 1 -2.86 -5.63 -17.49
C MET A 1 -3.23 -6.98 -16.90
N SER A 2 -2.64 -8.06 -17.40
CA SER A 2 -2.86 -9.42 -16.88
C SER A 2 -2.01 -9.68 -15.64
N ASP A 3 -2.31 -10.74 -14.88
CA ASP A 3 -1.50 -11.14 -13.72
C ASP A 3 -0.04 -11.43 -14.13
N THR A 4 0.16 -12.04 -15.29
CA THR A 4 1.48 -12.29 -15.89
C THR A 4 2.22 -10.98 -16.16
N ASP A 5 1.55 -9.96 -16.70
CA ASP A 5 2.17 -8.66 -16.94
C ASP A 5 2.67 -8.00 -15.64
N VAL A 6 1.90 -8.10 -14.55
CA VAL A 6 2.31 -7.53 -13.25
C VAL A 6 3.55 -8.26 -12.72
N GLN A 7 3.56 -9.59 -12.79
CA GLN A 7 4.68 -10.40 -12.31
C GLN A 7 5.95 -10.22 -13.14
N ASP A 8 5.81 -10.07 -14.45
CA ASP A 8 6.96 -10.00 -15.36
C ASP A 8 7.52 -8.58 -15.51
N LYS A 9 6.69 -7.54 -15.33
CA LYS A 9 7.10 -6.13 -15.54
C LYS A 9 7.15 -5.32 -14.26
N VAL A 10 6.09 -5.38 -13.45
CA VAL A 10 5.96 -4.52 -12.27
C VAL A 10 6.80 -5.04 -11.11
N TYR A 11 6.76 -6.34 -10.82
CA TYR A 11 7.51 -6.91 -9.69
C TYR A 11 9.04 -6.72 -9.81
N PRO A 12 9.68 -6.92 -10.99
CA PRO A 12 11.11 -6.65 -11.13
C PRO A 12 11.43 -5.18 -10.93
N SER A 13 10.63 -4.26 -11.47
CA SER A 13 10.81 -2.82 -11.28
C SER A 13 10.71 -2.41 -9.81
N VAL A 14 9.71 -2.93 -9.08
CA VAL A 14 9.57 -2.72 -7.64
C VAL A 14 10.80 -3.24 -6.90
N LYS A 15 11.21 -4.49 -7.13
CA LYS A 15 12.38 -5.08 -6.46
C LYS A 15 13.67 -4.29 -6.73
N GLU A 16 13.88 -3.84 -7.96
CA GLU A 16 15.05 -3.05 -8.34
C GLU A 16 15.07 -1.71 -7.61
N ASN A 17 13.96 -0.97 -7.59
CA ASN A 17 13.87 0.30 -6.87
C ASN A 17 14.04 0.12 -5.36
N LEU A 18 13.54 -0.98 -4.79
CA LEU A 18 13.76 -1.32 -3.39
C LEU A 18 15.21 -1.64 -3.09
N ARG A 19 15.91 -2.42 -3.91
CA ARG A 19 17.35 -2.67 -3.75
C ARG A 19 18.18 -1.39 -3.87
N ARG A 20 17.80 -0.49 -4.78
CA ARG A 20 18.48 0.80 -4.92
C ARG A 20 18.29 1.69 -3.69
N THR A 21 17.10 1.66 -3.10
CA THR A 21 16.77 2.46 -1.91
C THR A 21 17.39 1.86 -0.65
N PHE A 22 17.44 0.53 -0.56
CA PHE A 22 17.96 -0.24 0.58
C PHE A 22 19.04 -1.22 0.10
N PRO A 23 20.25 -0.74 -0.18
CA PRO A 23 21.32 -1.59 -0.72
C PRO A 23 21.76 -2.71 0.23
N ASP A 24 21.57 -2.52 1.54
CA ASP A 24 21.92 -3.50 2.58
C ASP A 24 20.81 -4.52 2.85
N THR A 25 19.77 -4.57 2.01
CA THR A 25 18.71 -5.56 2.15
C THR A 25 19.22 -6.97 1.88
N SER A 26 18.91 -7.91 2.77
CA SER A 26 19.22 -9.33 2.60
C SER A 26 18.19 -10.04 1.70
N GLU A 27 16.93 -9.61 1.76
CA GLU A 27 15.84 -10.23 1.00
C GLU A 27 14.70 -9.25 0.72
N ILE A 28 14.07 -9.37 -0.44
CA ILE A 28 12.82 -8.66 -0.77
C ILE A 28 11.76 -9.68 -1.20
N LYS A 29 10.64 -9.75 -0.47
CA LYS A 29 9.48 -10.60 -0.78
C LYS A 29 8.31 -9.75 -1.23
N ILE A 30 7.80 -9.98 -2.44
CA ILE A 30 6.52 -9.39 -2.86
C ILE A 30 5.40 -10.23 -2.26
N LEU A 31 4.41 -9.56 -1.66
CA LEU A 31 3.28 -10.18 -0.97
C LEU A 31 2.11 -10.40 -1.92
N HIS A 32 1.59 -9.30 -2.45
CA HIS A 32 0.49 -9.27 -3.39
C HIS A 32 0.48 -7.93 -4.10
N TYR A 33 -0.38 -7.80 -5.10
CA TYR A 33 -0.76 -6.53 -5.67
C TYR A 33 -2.28 -6.39 -5.65
N ASN A 34 -2.75 -5.15 -5.70
CA ASN A 34 -4.13 -4.83 -6.01
C ASN A 34 -4.17 -3.98 -7.28
N LEU A 35 -5.05 -4.35 -8.21
CA LEU A 35 -5.46 -3.44 -9.28
C LEU A 35 -6.62 -2.61 -8.73
N ARG A 36 -6.45 -1.29 -8.67
CA ARG A 36 -7.49 -0.34 -8.27
C ARG A 36 -7.96 0.41 -9.50
N ARG A 37 -9.22 0.25 -9.86
CA ARG A 37 -9.87 0.96 -10.96
C ARG A 37 -11.11 1.63 -10.43
N ARG A 38 -11.11 2.95 -10.42
CA ARG A 38 -12.27 3.72 -10.00
C ARG A 38 -13.43 3.40 -10.94
N GLN A 39 -14.58 3.06 -10.37
CA GLN A 39 -15.85 2.95 -11.09
C GLN A 39 -16.73 4.09 -10.58
N VAL A 40 -17.24 4.91 -11.52
CA VAL A 40 -18.03 6.09 -11.18
C VAL A 40 -19.45 5.70 -10.77
N GLU A 41 -20.01 4.70 -11.44
CA GLU A 41 -21.34 4.17 -11.13
C GLU A 41 -21.30 3.33 -9.86
N GLU A 42 -22.24 3.59 -8.96
CA GLU A 42 -22.40 2.80 -7.74
C GLU A 42 -22.92 1.40 -8.07
N GLY A 43 -22.40 0.39 -7.37
CA GLY A 43 -22.84 -0.99 -7.51
C GLY A 43 -21.80 -2.00 -7.05
N ASP A 44 -21.89 -3.21 -7.59
CA ASP A 44 -20.93 -4.28 -7.32
C ASP A 44 -19.61 -3.99 -8.03
N TYR A 45 -18.69 -3.39 -7.27
CA TYR A 45 -17.37 -3.05 -7.76
C TYR A 45 -16.55 -4.30 -8.09
N GLN A 46 -15.99 -4.32 -9.30
CA GLN A 46 -15.13 -5.41 -9.78
C GLN A 46 -13.68 -5.27 -9.27
N SER A 47 -13.34 -4.10 -8.73
CA SER A 47 -12.03 -3.74 -8.23
C SER A 47 -12.19 -2.80 -7.02
N PRO A 48 -11.27 -2.84 -6.04
CA PRO A 48 -11.30 -1.89 -4.93
C PRO A 48 -11.26 -0.44 -5.41
N GLN A 49 -12.17 0.38 -4.90
CA GLN A 49 -12.18 1.83 -5.12
C GLN A 49 -10.95 2.50 -4.46
N PRO A 50 -10.59 3.73 -4.88
CA PRO A 50 -9.62 4.57 -4.17
C PRO A 50 -10.03 4.73 -2.69
N ALA A 51 -9.09 4.55 -1.76
CA ALA A 51 -9.37 4.64 -0.34
C ALA A 51 -9.50 6.10 0.09
N THR A 52 -10.71 6.55 0.45
CA THR A 52 -11.02 7.98 0.70
C THR A 52 -10.79 8.44 2.14
N PHE A 53 -10.49 7.51 3.05
CA PHE A 53 -10.20 7.81 4.45
C PHE A 53 -8.69 7.80 4.70
N ALA A 54 -8.21 8.77 5.47
CA ALA A 54 -6.83 8.84 5.93
C ALA A 54 -6.52 7.64 6.83
N HIS A 55 -5.55 6.84 6.43
CA HIS A 55 -5.14 5.66 7.16
C HIS A 55 -3.65 5.38 7.01
N ILE A 56 -3.14 4.60 7.96
CA ILE A 56 -1.86 3.92 7.86
C ILE A 56 -2.16 2.50 7.42
N GLY A 57 -1.28 1.94 6.60
CA GLY A 57 -1.40 0.56 6.15
C GLY A 57 -1.39 -0.47 7.28
N ARG A 58 -1.41 -1.74 6.89
CA ARG A 58 -1.63 -2.88 7.77
C ARG A 58 -0.53 -2.98 8.86
N PHE A 59 -0.93 -3.25 10.09
CA PHE A 59 -0.03 -3.35 11.26
C PHE A 59 0.77 -4.68 11.27
N PRO A 60 1.98 -4.74 11.87
CA PRO A 60 2.80 -5.95 11.91
C PRO A 60 2.11 -7.13 12.58
N TYR A 61 1.29 -6.87 13.61
CA TYR A 61 0.57 -7.90 14.37
C TYR A 61 -0.47 -8.64 13.52
N CYS A 62 -1.13 -7.95 12.59
CA CYS A 62 -2.16 -8.56 11.72
C CYS A 62 -1.61 -9.38 10.56
N ILE A 63 -0.28 -9.41 10.37
CA ILE A 63 0.32 -10.32 9.38
C ILE A 63 0.05 -11.79 9.78
N GLN A 64 -0.11 -12.08 11.08
CA GLN A 64 -0.41 -13.43 11.59
C GLN A 64 -1.85 -13.90 11.30
N PHE A 65 -2.76 -12.96 10.99
CA PHE A 65 -4.19 -13.21 10.81
C PHE A 65 -4.67 -12.90 9.39
N LEU A 66 -3.76 -12.84 8.43
CA LEU A 66 -4.09 -12.51 7.04
C LEU A 66 -5.14 -13.48 6.49
N PRO A 67 -6.23 -12.97 5.86
CA PRO A 67 -7.13 -13.79 5.09
C PRO A 67 -6.34 -14.50 3.99
N THR A 68 -6.63 -15.79 3.76
CA THR A 68 -5.99 -16.62 2.73
C THR A 68 -6.09 -15.99 1.33
N ARG A 69 -7.07 -15.13 1.06
CA ARG A 69 -7.19 -14.35 -0.18
C ARG A 69 -6.12 -13.28 -0.38
N THR A 70 -5.51 -12.75 0.69
CA THR A 70 -4.45 -11.73 0.59
C THR A 70 -3.11 -12.32 0.18
N LEU A 71 -2.99 -13.64 0.26
CA LEU A 71 -1.78 -14.36 -0.07
C LEU A 71 -2.16 -15.37 -1.17
N ASN A 72 -1.75 -15.14 -2.43
CA ASN A 72 -1.97 -16.10 -3.53
C ASN A 72 -1.82 -17.55 -3.05
N SER A 73 -2.67 -18.46 -3.54
CA SER A 73 -2.91 -19.85 -3.09
C SER A 73 -1.71 -20.79 -2.84
N ASN A 74 -0.47 -20.32 -3.02
CA ASN A 74 0.78 -20.97 -2.60
C ASN A 74 1.30 -20.49 -1.23
N SER A 75 0.46 -19.81 -0.45
CA SER A 75 0.84 -19.02 0.71
C SER A 75 0.82 -19.71 2.07
N ASN A 76 0.45 -21.00 2.12
CA ASN A 76 0.61 -21.79 3.34
C ASN A 76 2.06 -21.79 3.85
N ARG A 77 3.06 -21.48 3.01
CA ARG A 77 4.46 -21.30 3.42
C ARG A 77 4.78 -19.95 4.08
N PHE A 78 3.92 -18.94 3.97
CA PHE A 78 4.14 -17.62 4.58
C PHE A 78 3.75 -17.59 6.07
N HIS A 79 2.71 -18.35 6.47
CA HIS A 79 2.38 -18.53 7.89
C HIS A 79 3.50 -19.26 8.64
N ASP A 80 4.13 -20.26 8.01
CA ASP A 80 5.24 -21.01 8.60
C ASP A 80 6.56 -20.20 8.59
N GLY A 81 6.84 -19.45 7.53
CA GLY A 81 8.07 -18.63 7.45
C GLY A 81 8.15 -17.46 8.43
N ILE A 82 7.00 -16.94 8.89
CA ILE A 82 6.93 -15.90 9.93
C ILE A 82 7.01 -16.50 11.34
N ARG A 83 6.56 -17.76 11.50
CA ARG A 83 6.65 -18.51 12.76
C ARG A 83 8.04 -19.10 13.02
N GLU A 84 8.75 -19.56 12.00
CA GLU A 84 10.06 -20.22 12.19
C GLU A 84 11.24 -19.24 12.32
N ASP A 85 11.11 -17.99 11.89
CA ASP A 85 12.22 -17.04 11.92
C ASP A 85 12.32 -16.27 13.25
N HIS A 86 12.08 -16.96 14.37
CA HIS A 86 12.31 -16.44 15.73
C HIS A 86 13.80 -16.25 16.08
N GLY A 87 14.71 -16.49 15.12
CA GLY A 87 16.16 -16.39 15.26
C GLY A 87 16.83 -15.32 14.39
N ARG A 88 16.24 -14.90 13.27
CA ARG A 88 16.70 -13.71 12.57
C ARG A 88 15.95 -12.51 13.15
N ARG A 89 16.69 -11.54 13.67
CA ARG A 89 16.20 -10.17 13.86
C ARG A 89 15.95 -9.55 12.47
N GLY A 90 15.05 -10.12 11.68
CA GLY A 90 14.61 -9.54 10.43
C GLY A 90 13.89 -8.26 10.79
N ILE A 91 14.60 -7.14 10.69
CA ILE A 91 13.97 -5.84 10.62
C ILE A 91 13.07 -5.92 9.39
N TRP A 92 11.77 -6.01 9.60
CA TRP A 92 10.80 -5.76 8.55
C TRP A 92 10.84 -4.27 8.33
N ARG A 93 11.46 -3.85 7.23
CA ARG A 93 11.10 -2.55 6.69
C ARG A 93 10.12 -2.82 5.56
N GLU A 94 8.98 -2.13 5.66
CA GLU A 94 8.28 -1.64 4.49
C GLU A 94 7.42 -2.63 3.72
N ALA A 95 6.17 -2.72 4.16
CA ALA A 95 5.07 -2.82 3.21
C ALA A 95 5.05 -1.56 2.33
N PHE A 96 5.58 -1.69 1.12
CA PHE A 96 5.52 -0.64 0.11
C PHE A 96 4.19 -0.67 -0.63
N SER A 97 3.89 0.39 -1.37
CA SER A 97 2.74 0.46 -2.26
C SER A 97 3.16 1.29 -3.46
N ALA A 98 3.54 0.60 -4.54
CA ALA A 98 3.87 1.21 -5.81
C ALA A 98 2.60 1.44 -6.63
N SER A 99 2.28 2.69 -6.92
CA SER A 99 1.24 3.07 -7.89
C SER A 99 1.84 3.69 -9.14
N SER A 100 1.47 3.16 -10.30
CA SER A 100 1.65 3.80 -11.61
C SER A 100 0.29 3.85 -12.31
N ASP A 101 0.03 4.94 -13.02
CA ASP A 101 -1.20 5.09 -13.81
C ASP A 101 -0.94 4.50 -15.21
N SER A 102 -1.47 3.31 -15.47
CA SER A 102 -1.29 2.64 -16.78
C SER A 102 -2.33 3.13 -17.79
N GLU A 103 -1.94 3.62 -18.97
CA GLU A 103 -2.71 3.89 -20.22
C GLU A 103 -4.14 4.51 -20.13
N PHE A 104 -4.66 4.77 -18.92
CA PHE A 104 -6.01 5.19 -18.58
C PHE A 104 -5.86 6.27 -17.50
N LEU A 105 -5.52 7.46 -17.99
CA LEU A 105 -4.99 8.63 -17.30
C LEU A 105 -6.01 9.34 -16.39
N GLY A 106 -6.57 8.62 -15.44
CA GLY A 106 -7.45 9.22 -14.46
C GLY A 106 -6.70 9.78 -13.27
N ASN A 107 -6.57 11.10 -13.23
CA ASN A 107 -6.07 11.83 -12.06
C ASN A 107 -7.23 12.46 -11.27
N ASP A 108 -8.39 11.80 -11.24
CA ASP A 108 -9.60 12.25 -10.55
C ASP A 108 -9.58 11.99 -9.05
N TRP A 109 -8.93 10.90 -8.64
CA TRP A 109 -8.77 10.50 -7.25
C TRP A 109 -7.32 10.13 -6.89
N PRO A 110 -6.33 11.03 -7.08
CA PRO A 110 -4.91 10.72 -6.84
C PRO A 110 -4.62 10.26 -5.41
N LEU A 111 -3.48 9.59 -5.25
CA LEU A 111 -2.95 9.22 -3.94
C LEU A 111 -2.24 10.41 -3.29
N ALA A 112 -2.74 10.83 -2.13
CA ALA A 112 -2.07 11.76 -1.23
C ALA A 112 -1.35 11.01 -0.10
N LEU A 113 -0.17 11.50 0.25
CA LEU A 113 0.64 11.07 1.38
C LEU A 113 0.76 12.22 2.38
N CYS A 114 0.64 11.91 3.67
CA CYS A 114 0.86 12.86 4.75
C CYS A 114 2.32 12.78 5.23
N ASP A 115 2.93 13.93 5.49
CA ASP A 115 4.21 14.02 6.17
C ASP A 115 4.07 13.52 7.61
N SER A 116 4.65 12.34 7.87
CA SER A 116 4.57 11.66 9.17
C SER A 116 5.17 12.48 10.31
N ARG A 117 6.00 13.50 10.04
CA ARG A 117 6.55 14.41 11.05
C ARG A 117 5.52 15.42 11.58
N THR A 118 4.40 15.57 10.89
CA THR A 118 3.33 16.52 11.23
C THR A 118 2.18 15.88 11.98
N VAL A 119 2.30 14.59 12.29
CA VAL A 119 1.24 13.77 12.88
C VAL A 119 1.63 13.41 14.30
N ASP A 120 0.76 13.72 15.26
CA ASP A 120 0.88 13.18 16.61
C ASP A 120 0.18 11.83 16.65
N ARG A 121 0.96 10.74 16.70
CA ARG A 121 0.40 9.38 16.65
C ARG A 121 -0.51 9.06 17.84
N ASN A 122 -0.29 9.67 19.00
CA ASN A 122 -1.07 9.36 20.19
C ASN A 122 -2.47 10.00 20.14
N SER A 123 -2.57 11.20 19.57
CA SER A 123 -3.85 11.92 19.48
C SER A 123 -4.54 11.81 18.13
N ASP A 124 -3.78 11.69 17.05
CA ASP A 124 -4.31 11.76 15.69
C ASP A 124 -4.66 10.37 15.13
N THR A 125 -4.23 9.28 15.77
CA THR A 125 -4.45 7.92 15.23
C THR A 125 -5.24 7.04 16.17
N VAL A 126 -6.03 6.14 15.58
CA VAL A 126 -6.80 5.13 16.29
C VAL A 126 -6.71 3.80 15.56
N ALA A 127 -6.43 2.73 16.30
CA ALA A 127 -6.48 1.37 15.75
C ALA A 127 -7.91 1.06 15.28
N THR A 128 -8.04 0.38 14.15
CA THR A 128 -9.33 0.07 13.55
C THR A 128 -9.28 -1.28 12.86
N ASP A 129 -10.24 -2.14 13.20
CA ASP A 129 -10.40 -3.43 12.57
C ASP A 129 -10.99 -3.30 11.16
N ILE A 130 -10.46 -4.10 10.24
CA ILE A 130 -11.02 -4.39 8.94
C ILE A 130 -11.51 -5.83 8.98
N ILE A 131 -12.83 -5.98 8.99
CA ILE A 131 -13.49 -7.28 9.08
C ILE A 131 -13.80 -7.77 7.67
N TYR A 132 -13.28 -8.95 7.33
CA TYR A 132 -13.59 -9.69 6.12
C TYR A 132 -14.43 -10.92 6.45
N THR A 133 -15.07 -11.53 5.45
CA THR A 133 -15.84 -12.76 5.63
C THR A 133 -15.00 -13.95 6.11
N ASP A 134 -13.70 -13.93 5.80
CA ASP A 134 -12.74 -15.01 6.00
C ASP A 134 -11.57 -14.61 6.93
N GLY A 135 -11.65 -13.46 7.60
CA GLY A 135 -10.61 -13.05 8.54
C GLY A 135 -10.76 -11.61 9.03
N ILE A 136 -9.88 -11.22 9.95
CA ILE A 136 -9.80 -9.88 10.50
C ILE A 136 -8.41 -9.33 10.24
N SER A 137 -8.33 -8.06 9.91
CA SER A 137 -7.10 -7.31 9.81
C SER A 137 -7.23 -5.99 10.58
N GLU A 138 -6.14 -5.26 10.77
CA GLU A 138 -6.15 -3.97 11.46
C GLU A 138 -5.41 -2.94 10.61
N ASN A 139 -5.93 -1.72 10.60
CA ASN A 139 -5.25 -0.52 10.16
C ASN A 139 -5.31 0.55 11.26
N GLN A 140 -4.66 1.68 11.05
CA GLN A 140 -4.90 2.87 11.88
C GLN A 140 -5.65 3.90 11.04
N ARG A 141 -6.77 4.39 11.55
CA ARG A 141 -7.43 5.57 11.01
C ARG A 141 -6.82 6.83 11.61
N VAL A 142 -6.94 7.92 10.86
CA VAL A 142 -6.36 9.21 11.24
C VAL A 142 -7.44 10.26 11.35
N TYR A 143 -7.48 10.93 12.50
CA TYR A 143 -8.33 12.09 12.74
C TYR A 143 -7.75 13.31 12.04
N HIS A 144 -8.64 14.20 11.60
CA HIS A 144 -8.22 15.46 11.00
C HIS A 144 -7.46 16.32 12.01
N ASN A 145 -6.29 16.80 11.61
CA ASN A 145 -5.54 17.81 12.32
C ASN A 145 -5.01 18.83 11.31
N SER A 146 -5.26 20.12 11.55
CA SER A 146 -4.87 21.19 10.61
C SER A 146 -3.36 21.35 10.46
N GLN A 147 -2.56 20.72 11.32
CA GLN A 147 -1.10 20.69 11.20
C GLN A 147 -0.60 19.65 10.19
N HIS A 148 -1.44 18.68 9.80
CA HIS A 148 -1.08 17.65 8.83
C HIS A 148 -0.70 18.28 7.48
N LYS A 149 0.48 17.95 6.98
CA LYS A 149 0.93 18.38 5.66
C LYS A 149 0.80 17.25 4.65
N TRP A 150 -0.04 17.47 3.65
CA TRP A 150 -0.35 16.50 2.62
C TRP A 150 0.33 16.86 1.30
N TYR A 151 0.77 15.83 0.59
CA TYR A 151 1.46 15.93 -0.69
C TYR A 151 0.90 14.87 -1.63
N PHE A 152 0.83 15.18 -2.92
CA PHE A 152 0.49 14.22 -3.95
C PHE A 152 1.30 14.53 -5.20
N VAL A 153 1.48 13.53 -6.05
CA VAL A 153 2.07 13.73 -7.38
C VAL A 153 0.93 13.95 -8.35
N LYS A 154 0.91 15.13 -8.98
CA LYS A 154 -0.04 15.45 -10.04
C LYS A 154 0.38 14.74 -11.32
N ASP A 155 -0.58 14.15 -12.02
CA ASP A 155 -0.40 13.52 -13.33
C ASP A 155 0.70 12.44 -13.35
N LEU A 156 0.68 11.58 -12.32
CA LEU A 156 1.60 10.45 -12.19
C LEU A 156 1.55 9.56 -13.44
N THR A 157 2.70 9.28 -14.04
CA THR A 157 2.78 8.51 -15.30
C THR A 157 3.00 7.03 -15.06
N ASP A 158 2.88 6.22 -16.12
CA ASP A 158 3.11 4.77 -16.11
C ASP A 158 4.58 4.38 -15.81
N ASN A 159 5.51 5.32 -16.01
CA ASN A 159 6.95 5.16 -15.75
C ASN A 159 7.38 5.68 -14.37
N GLU A 160 6.43 6.21 -13.59
CA GLU A 160 6.69 6.69 -12.25
C GLU A 160 6.08 5.75 -11.21
N MET A 161 6.72 5.70 -10.04
CA MET A 161 6.18 4.97 -8.90
C MET A 161 6.36 5.81 -7.64
N ILE A 162 5.32 5.81 -6.81
CA ILE A 162 5.42 6.31 -5.45
C ILE A 162 5.79 5.14 -4.56
N MET A 163 6.82 5.28 -3.72
CA MET A 163 7.16 4.30 -2.70
C MET A 163 7.04 4.94 -1.33
N PHE A 164 6.32 4.29 -0.42
CA PHE A 164 6.16 4.75 0.96
C PHE A 164 6.06 3.58 1.93
N LEU A 165 6.52 3.81 3.16
CA LEU A 165 6.51 2.87 4.27
C LEU A 165 5.08 2.70 4.80
N GLN A 166 4.51 1.49 4.79
CA GLN A 166 3.27 1.23 5.53
C GLN A 166 3.50 0.86 7.00
N THR A 167 4.54 0.07 7.29
CA THR A 167 4.92 -0.27 8.66
C THR A 167 6.41 -0.62 8.75
N ASP A 168 6.98 -0.34 9.92
CA ASP A 168 8.30 -0.81 10.36
C ASP A 168 8.08 -1.75 11.57
N SER A 169 8.94 -2.75 11.72
CA SER A 169 8.90 -3.68 12.88
C SER A 169 9.64 -3.13 14.09
N MET A 170 10.58 -2.21 13.89
CA MET A 170 11.37 -1.61 14.95
C MET A 170 10.79 -0.29 15.44
N SER A 171 9.74 0.20 14.77
CA SER A 171 9.05 1.41 15.14
C SER A 171 7.60 1.37 14.64
N GLU A 172 6.68 2.02 15.34
CA GLU A 172 5.30 2.17 14.86
C GLU A 172 5.20 3.20 13.73
N ARG A 173 6.15 3.21 12.79
CA ARG A 173 6.21 4.20 11.70
C ARG A 173 5.54 3.65 10.46
N GLY A 174 4.60 4.45 9.94
CA GLY A 174 3.94 4.27 8.66
C GLY A 174 3.50 5.62 8.10
N VAL A 175 3.45 5.72 6.78
CA VAL A 175 3.01 6.90 6.05
C VAL A 175 1.50 6.84 5.93
N ILE A 176 0.85 7.90 6.41
CA ILE A 176 -0.59 8.06 6.29
C ILE A 176 -0.89 8.43 4.84
N HIS A 177 -1.91 7.81 4.28
CA HIS A 177 -2.32 8.05 2.91
C HIS A 177 -3.83 7.98 2.76
N ALA A 178 -4.31 8.68 1.73
CA ALA A 178 -5.70 8.70 1.31
C ALA A 178 -5.76 9.08 -0.17
N SER A 179 -6.87 8.77 -0.81
CA SER A 179 -7.23 9.34 -2.11
C SER A 179 -8.23 10.46 -1.89
N PHE A 180 -8.15 11.50 -2.70
CA PHE A 180 -9.02 12.68 -2.60
C PHE A 180 -9.53 13.07 -3.98
N GLU A 181 -10.71 13.67 -4.05
CA GLU A 181 -11.22 14.22 -5.30
C GLU A 181 -10.35 15.39 -5.74
N ASN A 182 -9.76 15.28 -6.92
CA ASN A 182 -8.96 16.35 -7.51
C ASN A 182 -9.89 17.37 -8.21
N PRO A 183 -10.01 18.61 -7.70
CA PRO A 183 -10.88 19.61 -8.30
C PRO A 183 -10.37 20.12 -9.65
N GLU A 184 -9.11 19.85 -9.99
CA GLU A 184 -8.49 20.26 -11.26
C GLU A 184 -8.65 19.22 -12.38
N THR A 185 -9.36 18.13 -12.11
CA THR A 185 -9.59 17.08 -13.11
C THR A 185 -10.41 17.59 -14.28
N ALA A 186 -9.90 17.39 -15.49
CA ALA A 186 -10.60 17.78 -16.72
C ALA A 186 -11.95 17.07 -16.85
N ILE A 187 -12.94 17.78 -17.39
CA ILE A 187 -14.25 17.19 -17.71
C ILE A 187 -14.04 16.06 -18.72
N GLY A 188 -14.54 14.87 -18.37
CA GLY A 188 -14.39 13.68 -19.21
C GLY A 188 -13.02 12.98 -19.09
N ALA A 189 -12.18 13.36 -18.13
CA ALA A 189 -10.99 12.58 -17.80
C ALA A 189 -11.37 11.14 -17.45
N ALA A 190 -10.48 10.20 -17.78
CA ALA A 190 -10.68 8.81 -17.40
C ALA A 190 -10.77 8.69 -15.86
N PRO A 191 -11.46 7.69 -15.31
CA PRO A 191 -11.37 7.38 -13.89
C PRO A 191 -10.00 6.81 -13.53
N ARG A 192 -9.51 7.10 -12.31
CA ARG A 192 -8.20 6.61 -11.86
C ARG A 192 -8.07 5.09 -11.97
N ALA A 193 -6.93 4.66 -12.50
CA ALA A 193 -6.51 3.27 -12.52
C ALA A 193 -5.05 3.15 -12.06
N SER A 194 -4.81 2.45 -10.94
CA SER A 194 -3.47 2.25 -10.41
C SER A 194 -3.24 0.80 -9.99
N ILE A 195 -1.98 0.39 -9.99
CA ILE A 195 -1.52 -0.86 -9.36
C ILE A 195 -1.07 -0.51 -7.94
N GLU A 196 -1.19 -1.39 -6.97
CA GLU A 196 -0.62 -1.24 -5.63
C GLU A 196 0.14 -2.52 -5.33
N VAL A 197 1.47 -2.49 -5.31
CA VAL A 197 2.29 -3.68 -4.96
C VAL A 197 2.81 -3.57 -3.54
N ARG A 198 2.59 -4.62 -2.73
CA ARG A 198 3.11 -4.73 -1.37
C ARG A 198 4.29 -5.68 -1.29
N ALA A 199 5.31 -5.28 -0.54
CA ALA A 199 6.53 -6.05 -0.36
C ALA A 199 6.90 -6.14 1.13
N PHE A 200 7.85 -7.00 1.47
CA PHE A 200 8.66 -6.90 2.68
C PHE A 200 10.12 -6.79 2.27
N VAL A 201 10.85 -5.92 2.95
CA VAL A 201 12.28 -5.75 2.83
C VAL A 201 12.92 -6.19 4.15
N PHE A 202 13.84 -7.15 4.05
CA PHE A 202 14.53 -7.75 5.18
C PHE A 202 15.97 -7.25 5.25
N PHE A 203 16.50 -7.18 6.47
CA PHE A 203 17.87 -6.78 6.80
C PHE A 203 18.46 -7.82 7.76
N GLU A 204 19.80 -7.93 7.80
CA GLU A 204 20.55 -8.77 8.76
C GLU A 204 21.04 -7.98 9.98
#